data_AF-A0A496ZQN2-F1
#
_entry.id   AF-A0A496ZQN2-F1
#
_cell.length_a   1.000
_cell.length_b   1.000
_cell.length_c   1.000
_cell.angle_alpha   90.00
_cell.angle_beta   90.00
_cell.angle_gamma   90.00
#
_symmetry.space_group_name_H-M   'P 1'
#
loop_
_entity.id
_entity.type
_entity.pdbx_description
1 polymer ?
#
loop_
_entity_poly.entity_id
_entity_poly.type
_entity_poly.pdbx_seq_one_letter_code
_entity_poly.pdbx_strand_id
1 'polypeptide(L)' 'MNQLALFGRGEKKLFNLQEASKWASKYLNRKVSVSNISYLIQYGRIKNYGNNGNPLIAENELKEYYRAINKKE' A
#
# COMPACT_ATOMS: atom_id res chain seq x y z
N MET A 1 20.52 8.76 16.99
CA MET A 1 20.43 8.16 15.64
C MET A 1 19.15 8.68 14.99
N ASN A 2 19.27 9.62 14.05
CA ASN A 2 18.11 10.21 13.36
C ASN A 2 17.62 9.24 12.27
N GLN A 3 16.60 8.44 12.58
CA GLN A 3 15.85 7.69 11.56
C GLN A 3 14.96 8.59 10.68
N LEU A 4 15.05 9.91 10.86
CA LEU A 4 14.32 10.95 10.13
C LEU A 4 14.82 11.22 8.70
N ALA A 5 15.74 10.43 8.16
CA ALA A 5 16.33 10.63 6.84
C ALA A 5 15.85 9.63 5.75
N LEU A 6 14.74 8.91 5.96
CA LEU A 6 14.27 7.88 5.01
C LEU A 6 13.00 8.23 4.22
N PHE A 7 12.34 9.34 4.53
CA PHE A 7 11.21 9.83 3.74
C PHE A 7 11.64 11.12 3.08
N GLY A 8 12.20 10.99 1.87
CA GLY A 8 12.36 12.12 0.98
C GLY A 8 11.07 12.94 0.97
N ARG A 9 11.21 14.26 1.14
CA ARG A 9 10.14 15.24 1.01
C ARG A 9 9.61 15.21 -0.44
N GLY A 10 8.80 14.21 -0.73
CA GLY A 10 7.93 14.12 -1.88
C GLY A 10 6.55 13.80 -1.34
N GLU A 11 5.52 14.47 -1.83
CA GLU A 11 4.14 14.25 -1.39
C GLU A 11 3.83 12.75 -1.38
N LYS A 12 3.46 12.23 -0.21
CA LYS A 12 3.09 10.82 -0.09
C LYS A 12 1.78 10.65 -0.82
N LYS A 13 1.81 10.04 -2.01
CA LYS A 13 0.59 9.73 -2.74
C LYS A 13 -0.19 8.66 -1.99
N LEU A 14 -1.33 9.08 -1.46
CA LEU A 14 -2.24 8.25 -0.69
C LEU A 14 -3.42 7.83 -1.55
N PHE A 15 -3.84 6.58 -1.34
CA PHE A 15 -4.98 5.97 -1.98
C PHE A 15 -6.01 5.56 -0.94
N ASN A 16 -7.28 5.74 -1.25
CA ASN A 16 -8.32 4.95 -0.59
C ASN A 16 -8.28 3.49 -1.08
N LEU A 17 -9.11 2.63 -0.49
CA LEU A 17 -9.15 1.20 -0.83
C LEU A 17 -9.44 0.93 -2.32
N GLN A 18 -10.32 1.72 -2.95
CA GLN A 18 -10.70 1.53 -4.35
C GLN A 18 -9.54 1.93 -5.29
N GLU A 19 -8.89 3.05 -5.00
CA GLU A 19 -7.73 3.52 -5.76
C GLU A 19 -6.55 2.55 -5.63
N ALA A 20 -6.28 2.07 -4.42
CA ALA A 20 -5.24 1.08 -4.16
C ALA A 20 -5.50 -0.24 -4.90
N SER A 21 -6.76 -0.71 -4.92
CA SER A 21 -7.17 -1.90 -5.66
C SER A 21 -6.97 -1.73 -7.17
N LYS A 22 -7.37 -0.59 -7.75
CA LYS A 22 -7.16 -0.28 -9.17
C LYS A 22 -5.67 -0.18 -9.51
N TRP A 23 -4.92 0.55 -8.70
CA TRP A 23 -3.48 0.73 -8.89
C TRP A 23 -2.75 -0.61 -8.80
N ALA A 24 -3.02 -1.42 -7.78
CA ALA A 24 -2.37 -2.72 -7.59
C ALA A 24 -2.71 -3.69 -8.73
N SER A 25 -3.96 -3.66 -9.21
CA SER A 25 -4.37 -4.49 -10.33
C SER A 25 -3.60 -4.15 -11.61
N LYS A 26 -3.43 -2.84 -11.88
CA LYS A 26 -2.62 -2.37 -12.99
C LYS A 26 -1.14 -2.70 -12.81
N TYR A 27 -0.60 -2.54 -11.61
CA TYR A 27 0.80 -2.80 -11.30
C TYR A 27 1.17 -4.27 -11.48
N LEU A 28 0.29 -5.19 -11.09
CA LEU A 28 0.52 -6.64 -11.15
C LEU A 28 0.00 -7.31 -12.42
N ASN A 29 -0.69 -6.56 -13.30
CA ASN A 29 -1.40 -7.11 -14.45
C ASN A 29 -2.35 -8.27 -14.08
N ARG A 30 -3.01 -8.20 -12.92
CA ARG A 30 -4.00 -9.19 -12.44
C ARG A 30 -5.01 -8.53 -11.51
N LYS A 31 -6.20 -9.11 -11.34
CA LYS A 31 -7.23 -8.55 -10.45
C LYS A 31 -6.79 -8.56 -8.98
N VAL A 32 -6.76 -7.38 -8.36
CA VAL A 32 -6.60 -7.18 -6.91
C VAL A 32 -7.87 -6.52 -6.41
N SER A 33 -8.67 -7.21 -5.60
CA SER A 33 -9.93 -6.66 -5.08
C SER A 33 -9.69 -5.69 -3.92
N VAL A 34 -10.70 -4.88 -3.60
CA VAL A 34 -10.72 -4.08 -2.36
C VAL A 34 -10.49 -4.96 -1.13
N SER A 35 -11.10 -6.15 -1.07
CA SER A 35 -10.92 -7.09 0.04
C SER A 35 -9.47 -7.57 0.18
N ASN A 36 -8.74 -7.72 -0.93
CA ASN A 36 -7.30 -8.01 -0.86
C ASN A 36 -6.54 -6.86 -0.19
N ILE A 37 -6.84 -5.61 -0.52
CA ILE A 37 -6.22 -4.43 0.12
C ILE A 37 -6.60 -4.34 1.60
N SER A 38 -7.88 -4.52 1.93
CA SER A 38 -8.36 -4.51 3.32
C SER A 38 -7.67 -5.59 4.16
N TYR A 39 -7.44 -6.78 3.60
CA TYR A 39 -6.67 -7.83 4.25
C TYR A 39 -5.25 -7.38 4.60
N LEU A 40 -4.56 -6.67 3.70
CA LEU A 40 -3.21 -6.16 3.98
C LEU A 40 -3.19 -5.22 5.18
N ILE A 41 -4.20 -4.37 5.32
CA ILE A 41 -4.32 -3.43 6.44
C ILE A 41 -4.67 -4.19 7.73
N GLN A 42 -5.68 -5.05 7.69
CA GLN A 42 -6.19 -5.78 8.86
C GLN A 42 -5.12 -6.62 9.54
N TYR A 43 -4.23 -7.22 8.75
CA TYR A 43 -3.14 -8.05 9.26
C TYR A 43 -1.80 -7.31 9.35
N GLY A 44 -1.80 -5.98 9.30
CA GLY A 44 -0.62 -5.14 9.51
C GLY A 44 0.48 -5.33 8.45
N ARG A 45 0.14 -5.82 7.27
CA ARG A 45 1.08 -5.99 6.14
C ARG A 45 1.48 -4.66 5.52
N ILE A 46 0.57 -3.69 5.54
CA ILE A 46 0.80 -2.29 5.14
C ILE A 46 0.15 -1.36 6.18
N LYS A 47 0.68 -0.15 6.34
CA LYS A 47 0.15 0.79 7.34
C LYS A 47 -1.10 1.50 6.82
N ASN A 48 -2.09 1.66 7.70
CA ASN A 48 -3.18 2.60 7.47
C ASN A 48 -2.75 4.01 7.92
N TYR A 49 -2.79 4.97 7.00
CA TYR A 49 -2.52 6.40 7.26
C TYR A 49 -3.81 7.21 7.51
N GLY A 50 -4.97 6.61 7.31
CA GLY A 50 -6.28 7.19 7.56
C GLY A 50 -6.82 6.76 8.91
N ASN A 51 -8.14 6.52 8.95
CA ASN A 51 -8.84 6.09 10.16
C ASN A 51 -9.65 4.80 9.90
N ASN A 52 -10.34 4.30 10.93
CA ASN A 52 -11.08 3.03 10.89
C ASN A 52 -12.35 3.04 10.02
N GLY A 53 -12.69 4.17 9.37
CA GLY A 53 -13.77 4.26 8.39
C GLY A 53 -13.30 4.69 6.98
N ASN A 54 -12.13 5.33 6.90
CA ASN A 54 -11.55 5.80 5.66
C ASN A 54 -10.05 5.46 5.63
N PRO A 55 -9.68 4.22 5.28
CA PRO A 55 -8.29 3.81 5.24
C PRO A 55 -7.54 4.50 4.10
N LEU A 56 -6.33 4.96 4.40
CA LEU A 56 -5.42 5.54 3.41
C LEU A 56 -4.14 4.72 3.32
N ILE A 57 -3.78 4.35 2.10
CA ILE A 57 -2.64 3.50 1.77
C ILE A 57 -1.63 4.32 0.99
N ALA A 58 -0.36 4.23 1.35
CA ALA A 58 0.69 4.85 0.58
C ALA A 58 1.10 4.02 -0.62
N GLU A 59 1.19 4.64 -1.80
CA GLU A 59 1.56 3.97 -3.05
C GLU A 59 2.91 3.23 -2.95
N ASN A 60 3.90 3.84 -2.30
CA ASN A 60 5.23 3.27 -2.14
C ASN A 60 5.24 2.00 -1.29
N GLU A 61 4.56 2.00 -0.14
CA GLU A 61 4.46 0.82 0.73
C GLU A 61 3.72 -0.32 0.04
N LEU A 62 2.64 -0.01 -0.68
CA LEU A 62 1.89 -1.01 -1.44
C LEU A 62 2.76 -1.64 -2.54
N LYS A 63 3.57 -0.81 -3.23
CA LYS A 63 4.53 -1.27 -4.23
C LYS A 63 5.62 -2.15 -3.63
N GLU A 64 6.18 -1.75 -2.49
CA GLU A 64 7.22 -2.49 -1.77
C GLU A 64 6.70 -3.85 -1.30
N TYR A 65 5.50 -3.90 -0.73
CA TYR A 65 4.84 -5.14 -0.31
C TYR A 65 4.75 -6.15 -1.47
N TYR A 66 4.21 -5.73 -2.62
CA TYR A 66 4.07 -6.64 -3.76
C TYR A 66 5.41 -7.01 -4.41
N ARG A 67 6.38 -6.08 -4.45
CA ARG A 67 7.74 -6.40 -4.92
C ARG A 67 8.41 -7.46 -4.05
N ALA A 68 8.22 -7.42 -2.74
CA ALA A 68 8.81 -8.39 -1.81
C ALA A 68 8.19 -9.79 -1.96
N ILE A 69 6.91 -9.87 -2.34
CA ILE A 69 6.23 -11.15 -2.61
C ILE A 69 6.69 -11.74 -3.95
N ASN A 70 6.73 -10.95 -5.02
CA ASN A 70 7.10 -11.44 -6.34
C ASN A 70 8.58 -11.86 -6.47
N LYS A 71 9.45 -11.54 -5.49
CA LYS A 71 10.84 -11.99 -5.45
C LYS A 71 11.02 -13.37 -4.79
N LYS A 72 9.98 -13.88 -4.14
CA LYS A 72 10.02 -15.15 -3.40
C LYS A 72 9.47 -16.34 -4.20
N GLU A 73 8.96 -16.07 -5.40
CA GLU A 73 8.58 -17.05 -6.42
C GLU A 73 9.70 -17.15 -7.46
#